data_AF-A0A075HYV8-F1
#
_entry.id   AF-A0A075HYV8-F1
#
_cell.length_a   1.000
_cell.length_b   1.000
_cell.length_c   1.000
_cell.angle_alpha   90.00
_cell.angle_beta   90.00
_cell.angle_gamma   90.00
#
_symmetry.space_group_name_H-M   'P 1'
#
loop_
_entity.id
_entity.type
_entity.pdbx_description
1 polymer ?
#
loop_
_entity_poly.entity_id
_entity_poly.type
_entity_poly.pdbx_seq_one_letter_code
_entity_poly.pdbx_strand_id
1 'polypeptide(L)'
;MSLCGVCHLDSKKHSKKLWVLHQQTQFCTFCQKSGSEHSEKLWEMHKLAAEKGRYCPDHHKEEKLYPLTVGLAKTGIARVCTLNADSSYDKELIPIIMSCTECSLYLGGTEEDYADILDGMCLKCFREMIGQTDV
;
A
#
# COMPACT_ATOMS: atom_id res chain seq x y z
N MET A 1 27.91 -4.41 18.03
CA MET A 1 27.28 -4.32 16.70
C MET A 1 26.24 -5.42 16.65
N SER A 2 24.97 -5.08 16.44
CA SER A 2 23.88 -6.06 16.40
C SER A 2 23.40 -6.18 14.95
N LEU A 3 23.43 -7.38 14.40
CA LEU A 3 22.87 -7.66 13.09
C LEU A 3 21.35 -7.72 13.18
N CYS A 4 20.67 -7.17 12.18
CA CYS A 4 19.23 -7.33 12.04
C CYS A 4 18.91 -8.79 11.74
N GLY A 5 17.97 -9.39 12.47
CA GLY A 5 17.53 -10.77 12.21
C GLY A 5 16.82 -10.98 10.87
N VAL A 6 16.37 -9.88 10.24
CA VAL A 6 15.59 -9.89 8.99
C VAL A 6 16.48 -9.68 7.77
N CYS A 7 17.20 -8.56 7.71
CA CYS A 7 17.99 -8.20 6.54
C CYS A 7 19.49 -8.50 6.71
N HIS A 8 19.90 -9.01 7.88
CA HIS A 8 21.29 -9.31 8.22
C HIS A 8 22.27 -8.13 8.08
N LEU A 9 21.75 -6.91 7.97
CA LEU A 9 22.55 -5.68 7.98
C LEU A 9 22.79 -5.20 9.41
N ASP A 10 23.88 -4.45 9.61
CA ASP A 10 24.20 -3.84 10.89
C ASP A 10 23.15 -2.80 11.31
N SER A 11 22.93 -2.67 12.62
CA SER A 11 22.01 -1.67 13.17
C SER A 11 22.31 -0.23 12.76
N LYS A 12 23.56 0.12 12.44
CA LYS A 12 23.93 1.44 11.89
C LYS A 12 23.39 1.72 10.49
N LYS A 13 23.00 0.67 9.74
CA LYS A 13 22.37 0.81 8.41
C LYS A 13 20.86 1.06 8.49
N HIS A 14 20.30 1.14 9.69
CA HIS A 14 18.88 1.36 9.91
C HIS A 14 18.63 2.74 10.51
N SER A 15 17.54 3.38 10.09
CA SER A 15 16.90 4.39 10.93
C SER A 15 16.30 3.70 12.16
N LYS A 16 16.07 4.45 13.24
CA LYS A 16 15.39 3.93 14.43
C LYS A 16 14.04 3.30 14.08
N LYS A 17 13.31 3.88 13.13
CA LYS A 17 12.00 3.41 12.70
C LYS A 17 12.09 2.14 11.85
N LEU A 18 13.01 2.10 10.89
CA LEU A 18 13.24 0.90 10.07
C LEU A 18 13.70 -0.28 10.92
N TRP A 19 14.56 -0.03 11.92
CA TRP A 19 14.99 -1.06 12.86
C TRP A 19 13.81 -1.64 13.64
N VAL A 20 12.91 -0.78 14.14
CA VAL A 20 11.68 -1.21 14.83
C VAL A 20 10.75 -1.98 13.89
N LEU A 21 10.58 -1.53 12.64
CA LEU A 21 9.78 -2.24 11.63
C LEU A 21 10.29 -3.65 11.33
N HIS A 22 11.61 -3.83 11.28
CA HIS A 22 12.21 -5.15 11.08
C HIS A 22 12.14 -6.03 12.35
N GLN A 23 12.08 -5.44 13.54
CA GLN A 23 11.97 -6.19 14.80
C GLN A 23 10.53 -6.52 15.20
N GLN A 24 9.57 -5.70 14.81
CA GLN A 24 8.17 -5.90 15.10
C GLN A 24 7.54 -6.74 13.97
N THR A 25 6.86 -7.83 14.32
CA THR A 25 6.00 -8.61 13.41
C THR A 25 4.73 -7.85 13.05
N GLN A 26 4.85 -6.54 12.77
CA GLN A 26 3.75 -5.72 12.31
C GLN A 26 3.52 -5.97 10.82
N PHE A 27 2.27 -6.17 10.46
CA PHE A 27 1.84 -6.24 9.08
C PHE A 27 1.40 -4.85 8.62
N CYS A 28 1.75 -4.50 7.39
CA CYS A 28 1.32 -3.27 6.77
C CYS A 28 -0.19 -3.31 6.53
N THR A 29 -0.90 -2.32 7.05
CA THR A 29 -2.36 -2.25 6.91
C THR A 29 -2.80 -2.24 5.45
N PHE A 30 -2.02 -1.68 4.53
CA PHE A 30 -2.38 -1.56 3.11
C PHE A 30 -2.22 -2.88 2.34
N CYS A 31 -1.00 -3.42 2.29
CA CYS A 31 -0.65 -4.58 1.46
C CYS A 31 -0.58 -5.91 2.22
N GLN A 32 -0.84 -5.91 3.53
CA GLN A 32 -0.85 -7.09 4.41
C GLN A 32 0.48 -7.86 4.49
N LYS A 33 1.56 -7.29 3.94
CA LYS A 33 2.94 -7.80 4.03
C LYS A 33 3.60 -7.39 5.34
N SER A 34 4.64 -8.11 5.75
CA SER A 34 5.36 -7.76 6.99
C SER A 34 6.17 -6.47 6.85
N GLY A 35 6.41 -5.78 7.96
CA GLY A 35 7.25 -4.58 8.01
C GLY A 35 8.67 -4.79 7.51
N SER A 36 9.16 -6.02 7.53
CA SER A 36 10.44 -6.42 6.92
C SER A 36 10.51 -6.23 5.40
N GLU A 37 9.37 -6.24 4.71
CA GLU A 37 9.29 -6.06 3.25
C GLU A 37 9.20 -4.59 2.85
N HIS A 38 9.31 -3.66 3.80
CA HIS A 38 9.12 -2.24 3.57
C HIS A 38 10.40 -1.45 3.83
N SER A 39 10.71 -0.54 2.92
CA SER A 39 11.50 0.64 3.29
C SER A 39 10.64 1.58 4.14
N GLU A 40 11.30 2.50 4.87
CA GLU A 40 10.57 3.51 5.64
C GLU A 40 9.69 4.39 4.73
N LYS A 41 10.16 4.69 3.51
CA LYS A 41 9.39 5.46 2.51
C LYS A 41 8.17 4.66 2.06
N LEU A 42 8.33 3.39 1.71
CA LEU A 42 7.23 2.52 1.26
C LEU A 42 6.16 2.37 2.35
N TRP A 43 6.61 2.17 3.61
CA TRP A 43 5.70 2.05 4.75
C TRP A 43 4.82 3.29 4.90
N GLU A 44 5.38 4.50 4.78
CA GLU A 44 4.61 5.74 4.87
C GLU A 44 3.68 5.96 3.67
N MET A 45 4.12 5.60 2.46
CA MET A 45 3.26 5.68 1.26
C MET A 45 2.03 4.78 1.41
N HIS A 46 2.23 3.54 1.84
CA HIS A 46 1.16 2.57 2.10
C HIS A 46 0.24 3.03 3.23
N LYS A 47 0.80 3.53 4.34
CA LYS A 47 0.02 4.07 5.45
C LYS A 47 -0.87 5.23 4.99
N LEU A 48 -0.31 6.18 4.24
CA LEU A 48 -1.05 7.32 3.72
C LEU A 48 -2.17 6.90 2.75
N ALA A 49 -1.90 5.91 1.89
CA ALA A 49 -2.90 5.36 0.98
C ALA A 49 -4.06 4.72 1.75
N ALA A 50 -3.77 3.94 2.79
CA ALA A 50 -4.79 3.35 3.66
C ALA A 50 -5.60 4.44 4.38
N GLU A 51 -4.95 5.44 4.97
CA GLU A 51 -5.62 6.55 5.68
C GLU A 51 -6.54 7.35 4.75
N LYS A 52 -6.05 7.77 3.58
CA LYS A 52 -6.85 8.48 2.57
C LYS A 52 -8.00 7.62 2.05
N GLY A 53 -7.75 6.33 1.81
CA GLY A 53 -8.75 5.40 1.30
C GLY A 53 -9.91 5.13 2.26
N ARG A 54 -9.73 5.37 3.57
CA ARG A 54 -10.82 5.23 4.56
C ARG A 54 -11.95 6.22 4.35
N TYR A 55 -11.65 7.42 3.86
CA TYR A 55 -12.68 8.43 3.65
C TYR A 55 -13.60 8.02 2.50
N CYS A 56 -14.89 7.85 2.80
CA CYS A 56 -15.93 7.63 1.81
C CYS A 56 -16.52 8.99 1.38
N PRO A 57 -16.42 9.38 0.09
CA PRO A 57 -16.98 10.63 -0.38
C PRO A 57 -18.51 10.64 -0.36
N ASP A 58 -19.16 9.49 -0.53
CA ASP A 58 -20.63 9.42 -0.53
C ASP A 58 -21.20 9.62 0.89
N HIS A 59 -20.57 9.00 1.90
CA HIS A 59 -20.99 9.12 3.30
C HIS A 59 -20.33 10.27 4.07
N HIS A 60 -19.37 10.95 3.46
CA HIS A 60 -18.59 12.04 4.06
C HIS A 60 -17.96 11.69 5.42
N LYS A 61 -17.49 10.44 5.59
CA LYS A 61 -16.89 9.95 6.84
C LYS A 61 -15.81 8.91 6.58
N GLU A 62 -14.98 8.66 7.60
CA GLU A 62 -14.04 7.53 7.58
C GLU A 62 -14.75 6.22 7.85
N GLU A 63 -14.57 5.25 6.97
CA GLU A 63 -15.10 3.90 7.10
C GLU A 63 -14.09 2.94 7.74
N LYS A 64 -14.61 1.76 8.09
CA LYS A 64 -13.79 0.65 8.59
C LYS A 64 -13.09 -0.05 7.43
N LEU A 65 -11.83 -0.43 7.66
CA LEU A 65 -11.04 -1.22 6.73
C LEU A 65 -11.20 -2.71 7.01
N TYR A 66 -11.25 -3.49 5.94
CA TYR A 66 -11.23 -4.94 5.99
C TYR A 66 -10.20 -5.48 5.00
N PRO A 67 -9.52 -6.59 5.32
CA PRO A 67 -8.73 -7.30 4.33
C PRO A 67 -9.65 -7.82 3.23
N LEU A 68 -9.22 -7.71 1.98
CA LEU A 68 -9.96 -8.19 0.81
C LEU A 68 -9.01 -8.87 -0.17
N THR A 69 -9.44 -10.02 -0.68
CA THR A 69 -8.77 -10.77 -1.74
C THR A 69 -9.76 -10.96 -2.87
N VAL A 70 -9.45 -10.42 -4.06
CA VAL A 70 -10.31 -10.52 -5.25
C VAL A 70 -9.72 -11.54 -6.21
N GLY A 71 -10.38 -12.68 -6.38
CA GLY A 71 -9.90 -13.77 -7.24
C GLY A 71 -8.54 -14.30 -6.78
N LEU A 72 -7.55 -14.29 -7.68
CA LEU A 72 -6.17 -14.72 -7.43
C LEU A 72 -5.23 -13.54 -7.11
N ALA A 73 -5.76 -12.34 -6.90
CA ALA A 73 -4.95 -11.18 -6.56
C ALA A 73 -4.38 -11.30 -5.14
N LYS A 74 -3.33 -10.51 -4.85
CA LYS A 74 -2.79 -10.36 -3.49
C LYS A 74 -3.85 -9.77 -2.55
N THR A 75 -3.76 -10.09 -1.27
CA THR A 75 -4.63 -9.49 -0.25
C THR A 75 -4.30 -8.01 -0.09
N GLY A 76 -5.28 -7.15 -0.30
CA GLY A 76 -5.21 -5.72 0.00
C GLY A 76 -6.22 -5.34 1.08
N ILE A 77 -6.64 -4.09 1.06
CA ILE A 77 -7.71 -3.58 1.92
C ILE A 77 -8.85 -2.99 1.13
N ALA A 78 -10.02 -3.04 1.73
CA ALA A 78 -11.22 -2.36 1.27
C ALA A 78 -11.85 -1.58 2.40
N ARG A 79 -12.51 -0.47 2.06
CA ARG A 79 -13.45 0.20 2.96
C ARG A 79 -14.81 -0.47 2.84
N VAL A 80 -15.54 -0.58 3.96
CA VAL A 80 -16.93 -1.04 3.94
C VAL A 80 -17.86 0.17 3.92
N CYS A 81 -18.68 0.26 2.87
CA CYS A 81 -19.68 1.29 2.69
C CYS A 81 -21.08 0.69 2.88
N THR A 82 -21.94 1.39 3.64
CA THR A 82 -23.35 1.00 3.79
C THR A 82 -24.20 1.66 2.70
N LEU A 83 -24.72 0.87 1.77
CA LEU A 83 -25.56 1.34 0.67
C LEU A 83 -27.02 1.49 1.11
N ASN A 84 -27.79 2.30 0.39
CA ASN A 84 -29.25 2.37 0.54
C ASN A 84 -29.94 1.20 -0.18
N ALA A 85 -29.69 -0.02 0.30
CA ALA A 85 -30.25 -1.27 -0.22
C ALA A 85 -30.80 -2.14 0.94
N ASP A 86 -31.49 -3.22 0.61
CA ASP A 86 -31.99 -4.17 1.61
C ASP A 86 -30.83 -4.80 2.41
N SER A 87 -31.07 -5.15 3.69
CA SER A 87 -30.02 -5.48 4.68
C SER A 87 -29.06 -6.63 4.33
N SER A 88 -29.34 -7.41 3.29
CA SER A 88 -28.44 -8.48 2.82
C SER A 88 -27.50 -8.00 1.70
N TYR A 89 -27.76 -6.82 1.16
CA TYR A 89 -27.09 -6.19 0.02
C TYR A 89 -26.67 -4.74 0.34
N ASP A 90 -26.83 -4.32 1.59
CA ASP A 90 -26.55 -2.96 2.07
C ASP A 90 -25.07 -2.72 2.37
N LYS A 91 -24.18 -3.70 2.13
CA LYS A 91 -22.74 -3.56 2.38
C LYS A 91 -21.95 -3.82 1.12
N GLU A 92 -21.13 -2.84 0.76
CA GLU A 92 -20.18 -2.94 -0.33
C GLU A 92 -18.75 -2.79 0.19
N LEU A 93 -17.87 -3.69 -0.25
CA LEU A 93 -16.44 -3.60 -0.03
C LEU A 93 -15.80 -2.90 -1.21
N ILE A 94 -15.36 -1.67 -1.01
CA ILE A 94 -14.69 -0.87 -2.04
C ILE A 94 -13.18 -0.99 -1.84
N PRO A 95 -12.44 -1.64 -2.77
CA PRO A 95 -11.00 -1.77 -2.68
C PRO A 95 -10.30 -0.41 -2.62
N ILE A 96 -9.24 -0.32 -1.81
CA ILE A 96 -8.35 0.85 -1.79
C ILE A 96 -7.11 0.46 -2.59
N ILE A 97 -6.91 1.16 -3.70
CA ILE A 97 -5.80 0.95 -4.62
C ILE A 97 -5.05 2.28 -4.75
N MET A 98 -3.72 2.24 -4.78
CA MET A 98 -2.93 3.43 -5.02
C MET A 98 -3.08 3.91 -6.46
N SER A 99 -2.90 5.21 -6.69
CA SER A 99 -2.90 5.82 -8.01
C SER A 99 -1.51 6.35 -8.37
N CYS A 100 -1.15 6.24 -9.64
CA CYS A 100 0.05 6.84 -10.20
C CYS A 100 0.07 8.34 -9.94
N THR A 101 1.21 8.85 -9.47
CA THR A 101 1.43 10.27 -9.18
C THR A 101 1.39 11.16 -10.43
N GLU A 102 1.65 10.59 -11.62
CA GLU A 102 1.67 11.32 -12.89
C GLU A 102 0.37 11.21 -13.67
N CYS A 103 -0.08 9.98 -13.98
CA CYS A 103 -1.25 9.77 -14.85
C CYS A 103 -2.55 9.49 -14.10
N SER A 104 -2.54 9.42 -12.76
CA SER A 104 -3.70 9.13 -11.90
C SER A 104 -4.39 7.78 -12.11
N LEU A 105 -3.86 6.92 -13.00
CA LEU A 105 -4.34 5.55 -13.16
C LEU A 105 -3.94 4.68 -11.96
N TYR A 106 -4.72 3.64 -11.67
CA TYR A 106 -4.44 2.73 -10.57
C TYR A 106 -3.13 1.95 -10.78
N LEU A 107 -2.39 1.78 -9.69
CA LEU A 107 -1.16 1.01 -9.66
C LEU A 107 -1.47 -0.49 -9.60
N GLY A 108 -0.69 -1.28 -10.34
CA GLY A 108 -0.68 -2.73 -10.24
C GLY A 108 0.06 -3.21 -8.99
N GLY A 109 -0.09 -4.50 -8.66
CA GLY A 109 0.50 -5.06 -7.44
C GLY A 109 2.02 -4.88 -7.35
N THR A 110 2.74 -5.03 -8.46
CA THR A 110 4.19 -4.78 -8.54
C THR A 110 4.54 -3.30 -8.39
N GLU A 111 3.73 -2.41 -8.95
CA GLU A 111 3.96 -0.95 -8.87
C GLU A 111 3.77 -0.44 -7.44
N GLU A 112 2.77 -0.97 -6.73
CA GLU A 112 2.59 -0.71 -5.31
C GLU A 112 3.77 -1.23 -4.48
N ASP A 113 4.21 -2.47 -4.72
CA ASP A 113 5.27 -3.11 -3.95
C ASP A 113 6.63 -2.40 -4.08
N TYR A 114 6.85 -1.68 -5.18
CA TYR A 114 8.06 -0.92 -5.46
C TYR A 114 7.79 0.59 -5.56
N ALA A 115 6.71 1.09 -4.97
CA ALA A 115 6.29 2.48 -5.10
C ALA A 115 7.33 3.47 -4.54
N ASP A 116 8.14 3.06 -3.57
CA ASP A 116 9.22 3.89 -3.03
C ASP A 116 10.36 4.11 -4.03
N ILE A 117 10.67 3.08 -4.85
CA ILE A 117 11.65 3.12 -5.95
C ILE A 117 11.07 3.84 -7.17
N LEU A 118 9.81 3.56 -7.49
CA LEU A 118 9.09 4.13 -8.63
C LEU A 118 8.50 5.52 -8.33
N ASP A 119 8.78 6.08 -7.16
CA ASP A 119 8.23 7.37 -6.69
C ASP A 119 6.69 7.50 -6.83
N GLY A 120 5.99 6.38 -6.62
CA GLY A 120 4.54 6.29 -6.74
C GLY A 120 4.03 6.29 -8.19
N MET A 121 4.89 6.15 -9.19
CA MET A 121 4.51 6.07 -10.59
C MET A 121 4.20 4.64 -11.03
N CYS A 122 3.35 4.53 -12.05
CA CYS A 122 3.22 3.29 -12.80
C CYS A 122 4.47 3.04 -13.67
N LEU A 123 4.69 1.79 -14.08
CA LEU A 123 5.85 1.38 -14.88
C LEU A 123 5.94 2.15 -16.20
N LYS A 124 4.81 2.49 -16.80
CA LYS A 124 4.78 3.30 -18.03
C LYS A 124 5.36 4.70 -17.79
N CYS A 125 4.82 5.45 -16.82
CA CYS A 125 5.29 6.79 -16.51
C CYS A 125 6.75 6.80 -16.03
N PHE A 126 7.14 5.80 -15.23
CA PHE A 126 8.52 5.66 -14.79
C PHE A 126 9.48 5.44 -15.97
N ARG A 127 9.14 4.56 -16.92
CA ARG A 127 9.94 4.31 -18.14
C ARG A 127 10.10 5.57 -18.99
N GLU A 128 9.01 6.31 -19.19
CA GLU A 128 9.03 7.59 -19.92
C GLU A 128 9.95 8.60 -19.22
N MET A 129 9.91 8.70 -17.90
CA MET A 129 10.78 9.58 -17.11
C MET A 129 12.27 9.26 -17.32
N ILE A 130 12.64 7.98 -17.35
CA ILE A 130 14.04 7.55 -17.51
C ILE A 130 14.48 7.43 -18.97
N GLY A 131 13.64 7.84 -19.93
CA GLY A 131 13.94 7.80 -21.37
C GLY A 131 13.96 6.39 -21.96
N GLN A 132 13.35 5.41 -21.30
CA GLN A 132 13.14 4.06 -21.84
C GLN A 132 11.82 4.02 -22.63
N THR A 133 11.80 4.64 -23.80
CA THR A 133 10.65 4.53 -24.72
C THR A 133 10.74 3.26 -25.55
N ASP A 134 9.60 2.64 -25.83
CA ASP A 134 9.52 1.50 -26.75
C ASP A 134 10.09 1.91 -28.13
N VAL A 135 11.09 1.15 -28.61
CA VAL A 135 11.73 1.34 -29.93
C VAL A 135 10.84 0.78 -31.04
#